data_AF-A0A1M4YE03-F1
#
_entry.id   AF-A0A1M4YE03-F1
#
_cell.length_a   1.000
_cell.length_b   1.000
_cell.length_c   1.000
_cell.angle_alpha   90.00
_cell.angle_beta   90.00
_cell.angle_gamma   90.00
#
_symmetry.space_group_name_H-M   'P 1'
#
loop_
_entity.id
_entity.type
_entity.pdbx_description
1 polymer ?
#
loop_
_entity_poly.entity_id
_entity_poly.type
_entity_poly.pdbx_seq_one_letter_code
_entity_poly.pdbx_strand_id
1 'polypeptide(L)'
;MEYNFDDIRPYTDKEVKEKIKLMTKDPAFDRVLMYLFKVRPKVEMVKLQLRMIREIKQLQGTFVYDLLRWLINKTSDGLSCYGLENLEKTKPYLFISNHRDIVLDAALLNYLIFEKGMNTTQIAIGNNLLLYEWIEHAVKLNRAFIVKRNLPPRELLESSKKVSEFIRKSITQDNLSVWIAQREGRTKDGFDKTQESVLKMLNMSNEKSISEGFKDLNVVPVSISYEIEPCGLAKMKELIKKEHYGQKKTNKDDLKSMSMGMFNPKGRMRFSFGKPIEVNFDKAETQEQRNHQFKELAELIDRQIYANFKLWPNNYIAYDMLMPEAKFKHKYNSHEKKQFKMMLEQAQIFIDFPITDIQERFLKMYANPVINKMKVMDL
;
A
#
# COMPACT_ATOMS: atom_id res chain seq x y z
N MET A 1 23.43 -14.74 15.61
CA MET A 1 24.21 -14.24 14.45
C MET A 1 23.66 -12.88 14.09
N GLU A 2 24.51 -11.87 13.97
CA GLU A 2 24.07 -10.56 13.50
C GLU A 2 23.82 -10.65 11.98
N TYR A 3 22.57 -10.44 11.55
CA TYR A 3 22.21 -10.48 10.14
C TYR A 3 22.81 -9.25 9.43
N ASN A 4 23.55 -9.47 8.35
CA ASN A 4 23.93 -8.38 7.45
C ASN A 4 22.70 -7.98 6.61
N PHE A 5 22.17 -6.76 6.79
CA PHE A 5 21.00 -6.26 6.06
C PHE A 5 21.30 -5.41 4.80
N ASP A 6 22.57 -5.23 4.40
CA ASP A 6 22.98 -4.26 3.37
C ASP A 6 22.26 -4.40 2.02
N ASP A 7 21.93 -5.63 1.63
CA ASP A 7 21.22 -5.94 0.39
C ASP A 7 19.72 -5.59 0.42
N ILE A 8 19.12 -5.42 1.60
CA ILE A 8 17.69 -5.11 1.74
C ILE A 8 17.42 -3.75 2.37
N ARG A 9 18.30 -3.25 3.26
CA ARG A 9 18.01 -2.06 4.07
C ARG A 9 17.88 -0.80 3.21
N PRO A 10 17.20 0.24 3.72
CA PRO A 10 17.25 1.56 3.12
C PRO A 10 18.66 2.16 3.18
N TYR A 11 18.86 3.25 2.44
CA TYR A 11 20.09 4.03 2.57
C TYR A 11 20.16 4.75 3.91
N THR A 12 21.37 5.12 4.31
CA THR A 12 21.66 5.96 5.46
C THR A 12 21.99 7.39 5.01
N ASP A 13 22.02 8.35 5.94
CA ASP A 13 22.36 9.75 5.63
C ASP A 13 23.76 9.89 4.99
N LYS A 14 24.69 8.99 5.32
CA LYS A 14 26.04 8.93 4.72
C LYS A 14 25.99 8.67 3.21
N GLU A 15 24.98 7.95 2.73
CA GLU A 15 24.83 7.54 1.32
C GLU A 15 24.02 8.57 0.50
N VAL A 16 23.26 9.46 1.15
CA VAL A 16 22.30 10.38 0.50
C VAL A 16 22.92 11.18 -0.64
N LYS A 17 24.05 11.85 -0.37
CA LYS A 17 24.73 12.72 -1.35
C LYS A 17 25.14 11.96 -2.61
N GLU A 18 25.69 10.76 -2.43
CA GLU A 18 26.15 9.93 -3.54
C GLU A 18 24.95 9.41 -4.35
N LYS A 19 23.94 8.83 -3.68
CA LYS A 19 22.81 8.20 -4.36
C LYS A 19 21.91 9.21 -5.07
N ILE A 20 21.73 10.42 -4.53
CA ILE A 20 21.06 11.51 -5.25
C ILE A 20 21.86 11.95 -6.49
N LYS A 21 23.20 12.01 -6.39
CA LYS A 21 24.04 12.36 -7.55
C LYS A 21 23.90 11.34 -8.68
N LEU A 22 23.85 10.05 -8.36
CA LEU A 22 23.59 8.98 -9.34
C LEU A 22 22.18 9.12 -9.94
N MET A 23 21.16 9.21 -9.09
CA MET A 23 19.76 9.34 -9.51
C MET A 23 19.53 10.56 -10.43
N THR A 24 20.09 11.73 -10.10
CA THR A 24 19.91 12.96 -10.90
C THR A 24 20.65 12.97 -12.24
N LYS A 25 21.57 12.01 -12.48
CA LYS A 25 22.26 11.81 -13.76
C LYS A 25 21.54 10.83 -14.69
N ASP A 26 20.63 10.01 -14.16
CA ASP A 26 19.90 9.00 -14.92
C ASP A 26 18.98 9.67 -15.97
N PRO A 27 19.10 9.32 -17.27
CA PRO A 27 18.26 9.89 -18.32
C PRO A 27 16.77 9.55 -18.20
N ALA A 28 16.41 8.40 -17.62
CA ALA A 28 15.03 8.05 -17.35
C ALA A 28 14.45 8.89 -16.21
N PHE A 29 15.22 9.14 -15.15
CA PHE A 29 14.80 10.06 -14.09
C PHE A 29 14.62 11.50 -14.62
N ASP A 30 15.51 11.96 -15.50
CA ASP A 30 15.35 13.25 -16.19
C ASP A 30 14.03 13.36 -16.95
N ARG A 31 13.65 12.31 -17.70
CA ARG A 31 12.35 12.25 -18.39
C ARG A 31 11.17 12.31 -17.42
N VAL A 32 11.26 11.67 -16.26
CA VAL A 32 10.23 11.75 -15.21
C VAL A 32 10.10 13.19 -14.69
N LEU A 33 11.21 13.85 -14.39
CA LEU A 33 11.19 15.25 -13.95
C LEU A 33 10.64 16.18 -15.03
N MET A 34 11.01 15.98 -16.31
CA MET A 34 10.44 16.74 -17.43
C MET A 34 8.93 16.50 -17.58
N TYR A 35 8.46 15.26 -17.36
CA TYR A 35 7.03 14.96 -17.36
C TYR A 35 6.30 15.68 -16.21
N LEU A 36 6.88 15.76 -15.03
CA LEU A 36 6.30 16.41 -13.86
C LEU A 36 6.29 17.95 -13.99
N PHE A 37 7.44 18.53 -14.33
CA PHE A 37 7.67 19.97 -14.26
C PHE A 37 7.48 20.70 -15.60
N LYS A 38 7.38 19.97 -16.72
CA LYS A 38 7.13 20.43 -18.09
C LYS A 38 8.15 21.40 -18.70
N VAL A 39 8.98 22.09 -17.90
CA VAL A 39 9.96 23.08 -18.37
C VAL A 39 11.37 22.79 -17.85
N ARG A 40 12.36 22.89 -18.75
CA ARG A 40 13.77 22.54 -18.46
C ARG A 40 14.41 23.36 -17.32
N PRO A 41 14.22 24.69 -17.22
CA PRO A 41 14.79 25.46 -16.12
C PRO A 41 14.31 24.99 -14.73
N LYS A 42 13.03 24.62 -14.61
CA LYS A 42 12.47 24.08 -13.35
C LYS A 42 13.09 22.72 -13.00
N VAL A 43 13.29 21.85 -13.99
CA VAL A 43 13.95 20.54 -13.79
C VAL A 43 15.38 20.71 -13.28
N GLU A 44 16.17 21.60 -13.89
CA GLU A 44 17.55 21.84 -13.44
C GLU A 44 17.58 22.46 -12.03
N MET A 45 16.66 23.37 -11.72
CA MET A 45 16.50 23.91 -10.37
C MET A 45 16.17 22.81 -9.34
N VAL A 46 15.24 21.90 -9.66
CA VAL A 46 14.89 20.76 -8.80
C VAL A 46 16.09 19.82 -8.61
N LYS A 47 16.84 19.52 -9.67
CA LYS A 47 18.06 18.70 -9.55
C LYS A 47 19.12 19.35 -8.68
N LEU A 48 19.28 20.68 -8.76
CA LEU A 48 20.18 21.42 -7.88
C LEU A 48 19.72 21.31 -6.42
N GLN A 49 18.44 21.54 -6.15
CA GLN A 49 17.86 21.40 -4.80
C GLN A 49 18.07 19.98 -4.25
N LEU A 50 17.81 18.95 -5.05
CA LEU A 50 18.05 17.56 -4.66
C LEU A 50 19.51 17.34 -4.27
N ARG A 51 20.48 17.83 -5.05
CA ARG A 51 21.92 17.68 -4.77
C ARG A 51 22.39 18.40 -3.51
N MET A 52 21.62 19.35 -2.99
CA MET A 52 21.92 20.04 -1.73
C MET A 52 21.49 19.24 -0.50
N ILE A 53 20.64 18.22 -0.67
CA ILE A 53 20.17 17.38 0.43
C ILE A 53 21.33 16.57 1.02
N ARG A 54 21.33 16.47 2.35
CA ARG A 54 22.32 15.71 3.13
C ARG A 54 21.71 14.60 3.97
N GLU A 55 20.43 14.72 4.32
CA GLU A 55 19.74 13.77 5.19
C GLU A 55 18.44 13.26 4.56
N ILE A 56 18.06 12.04 4.89
CA ILE A 56 16.81 11.42 4.44
C ILE A 56 15.61 12.22 4.93
N LYS A 57 15.64 12.66 6.20
CA LYS A 57 14.58 13.48 6.77
C LYS A 57 14.38 14.78 5.99
N GLN A 58 15.48 15.39 5.53
CA GLN A 58 15.44 16.60 4.70
C GLN A 58 14.79 16.31 3.33
N LEU A 59 15.15 15.20 2.67
CA LEU A 59 14.51 14.80 1.40
C LEU A 59 13.00 14.61 1.57
N GLN A 60 12.60 13.91 2.62
CA GLN A 60 11.20 13.59 2.91
C GLN A 60 10.38 14.83 3.25
N GLY A 61 10.90 15.68 4.15
CA GLY A 61 10.20 16.87 4.63
C GLY A 61 10.21 18.08 3.68
N THR A 62 11.00 18.03 2.60
CA THR A 62 11.02 19.10 1.59
C THR A 62 10.46 18.59 0.27
N PHE A 63 11.30 17.93 -0.53
CA PHE A 63 10.94 17.53 -1.89
C PHE A 63 9.78 16.54 -1.95
N VAL A 64 9.81 15.46 -1.16
CA VAL A 64 8.76 14.43 -1.20
C VAL A 64 7.44 14.99 -0.67
N TYR A 65 7.47 15.74 0.43
CA TYR A 65 6.31 16.40 1.00
C TYR A 65 5.62 17.33 -0.01
N ASP A 66 6.37 18.25 -0.61
CA ASP A 66 5.83 19.21 -1.59
C ASP A 66 5.30 18.50 -2.84
N LEU A 67 6.00 17.47 -3.31
CA LEU A 67 5.56 16.66 -4.45
C LEU A 67 4.24 15.96 -4.17
N LEU A 68 4.09 15.35 -2.97
CA LEU A 68 2.86 14.67 -2.59
C LEU A 68 1.70 15.65 -2.39
N ARG A 69 1.95 16.80 -1.76
CA ARG A 69 0.95 17.86 -1.61
C ARG A 69 0.44 18.35 -2.97
N TRP A 70 1.36 18.60 -3.90
CA TRP A 70 1.00 18.95 -5.28
C TRP A 70 0.19 17.84 -5.96
N LEU A 71 0.60 16.57 -5.81
CA LEU A 71 -0.07 15.44 -6.43
C LEU A 71 -1.50 15.26 -5.89
N ILE A 72 -1.69 15.36 -4.57
CA ILE A 72 -3.01 15.30 -3.92
C ILE A 72 -3.91 16.37 -4.53
N ASN A 73 -3.47 17.62 -4.56
CA ASN A 73 -4.25 18.75 -5.09
C ASN A 73 -4.58 18.63 -6.58
N LYS A 74 -3.76 17.93 -7.36
CA LYS A 74 -3.94 17.77 -8.81
C LYS A 74 -4.77 16.56 -9.21
N THR A 75 -4.84 15.53 -8.38
CA THR A 75 -5.33 14.21 -8.78
C THR A 75 -6.39 13.61 -7.85
N SER A 76 -6.84 14.37 -6.86
CA SER A 76 -7.85 13.94 -5.89
C SER A 76 -8.72 15.10 -5.42
N ASP A 77 -9.88 14.78 -4.86
CA ASP A 77 -10.82 15.73 -4.26
C ASP A 77 -10.60 15.85 -2.73
N GLY A 78 -9.35 15.59 -2.30
CA GLY A 78 -8.93 15.71 -0.91
C GLY A 78 -8.51 14.38 -0.26
N LEU A 79 -7.64 14.52 0.73
CA LEU A 79 -7.13 13.43 1.56
C LEU A 79 -7.53 13.70 3.01
N SER A 80 -8.21 12.73 3.63
CA SER A 80 -8.59 12.76 5.05
C SER A 80 -7.90 11.66 5.84
N CYS A 81 -7.67 11.91 7.12
CA CYS A 81 -7.06 10.96 8.05
C CYS A 81 -7.92 10.86 9.31
N TYR A 82 -8.05 9.65 9.85
CA TYR A 82 -8.76 9.37 11.10
C TYR A 82 -7.98 8.34 11.92
N GLY A 83 -8.04 8.46 13.24
CA GLY A 83 -7.48 7.49 14.18
C GLY A 83 -5.98 7.63 14.47
N LEU A 84 -5.24 8.35 13.61
CA LEU A 84 -3.81 8.59 13.80
C LEU A 84 -3.55 9.47 15.04
N GLU A 85 -4.49 10.37 15.35
CA GLU A 85 -4.49 11.19 16.56
C GLU A 85 -4.56 10.40 17.88
N ASN A 86 -4.99 9.12 17.82
CA ASN A 86 -5.08 8.25 18.99
C ASN A 86 -3.79 7.43 19.23
N LEU A 87 -2.76 7.60 18.39
CA LEU A 87 -1.49 6.90 18.51
C LEU A 87 -0.44 7.76 19.21
N GLU A 88 0.42 7.12 20.00
CA GLU A 88 1.53 7.77 20.69
C GLU A 88 2.63 8.11 19.67
N LYS A 89 2.97 9.40 19.56
CA LYS A 89 3.86 9.88 18.47
C LYS A 89 5.29 9.33 18.53
N THR A 90 5.77 9.00 19.73
CA THR A 90 7.13 8.51 19.98
C THR A 90 7.24 7.00 19.93
N LYS A 91 6.11 6.29 19.88
CA LYS A 91 6.04 4.83 19.88
C LYS A 91 6.14 4.29 18.46
N PRO A 92 6.94 3.23 18.20
CA PRO A 92 7.04 2.63 16.88
C PRO A 92 5.91 1.62 16.68
N TYR A 93 5.35 1.61 15.47
CA TYR A 93 4.23 0.74 15.09
C TYR A 93 4.54 -0.04 13.81
N LEU A 94 4.05 -1.27 13.73
CA LEU A 94 3.89 -1.99 12.47
C LEU A 94 2.53 -1.67 11.86
N PHE A 95 2.49 -0.78 10.88
CA PHE A 95 1.28 -0.49 10.12
C PHE A 95 1.05 -1.57 9.07
N ILE A 96 -0.08 -2.26 9.15
CA ILE A 96 -0.51 -3.24 8.16
C ILE A 96 -1.77 -2.71 7.48
N SER A 97 -1.71 -2.50 6.16
CA SER A 97 -2.85 -1.93 5.43
C SER A 97 -3.39 -2.87 4.35
N ASN A 98 -4.65 -2.64 3.94
CA ASN A 98 -5.05 -3.04 2.60
C ASN A 98 -4.21 -2.31 1.56
N HIS A 99 -4.19 -2.82 0.33
CA HIS A 99 -3.28 -2.31 -0.71
C HIS A 99 -4.02 -2.13 -2.02
N ARG A 100 -4.14 -0.87 -2.44
CA ARG A 100 -4.94 -0.38 -3.55
C ARG A 100 -4.04 0.25 -4.61
N ASP A 101 -3.04 1.05 -4.22
CA ASP A 101 -2.08 1.65 -5.15
C ASP A 101 -0.64 1.21 -4.88
N ILE A 102 0.14 0.96 -5.93
CA ILE A 102 1.51 0.44 -5.82
C ILE A 102 2.43 1.41 -5.08
N VAL A 103 2.28 2.72 -5.30
CA VAL A 103 3.21 3.75 -4.80
C VAL A 103 2.53 4.65 -3.78
N LEU A 104 1.30 5.10 -4.07
CA LEU A 104 0.64 6.13 -3.28
C LEU A 104 0.18 5.64 -1.91
N ASP A 105 -0.07 4.35 -1.72
CA ASP A 105 -0.47 3.84 -0.40
C ASP A 105 0.61 4.13 0.65
N ALA A 106 1.85 3.75 0.38
CA ALA A 106 2.96 3.98 1.30
C ALA A 106 3.35 5.47 1.39
N ALA A 107 3.29 6.18 0.24
CA ALA A 107 3.68 7.57 0.17
C ALA A 107 2.69 8.49 0.92
N LEU A 108 1.38 8.31 0.71
CA LEU A 108 0.34 9.09 1.38
C LEU A 108 0.22 8.74 2.86
N LEU A 109 0.44 7.47 3.24
CA LEU A 109 0.55 7.10 4.65
C LEU A 109 1.69 7.87 5.33
N ASN A 110 2.86 7.93 4.70
CA ASN A 110 4.00 8.67 5.24
C ASN A 110 3.79 10.18 5.26
N TYR A 111 3.11 10.74 4.25
CA TYR A 111 2.68 12.13 4.24
C TYR A 111 1.82 12.46 5.48
N LEU A 112 0.81 11.63 5.77
CA LEU A 112 -0.10 11.83 6.90
C LEU A 112 0.60 11.66 8.26
N ILE A 113 1.47 10.66 8.40
CA ILE A 113 2.28 10.43 9.60
C ILE A 113 3.21 11.62 9.87
N PHE A 114 3.88 12.10 8.82
CA PHE A 114 4.77 13.25 8.90
C PHE A 114 4.01 14.53 9.32
N GLU A 115 2.84 14.80 8.75
CA GLU A 115 1.97 15.93 9.10
C GLU A 115 1.54 15.94 10.58
N LYS A 116 1.46 14.76 11.21
CA LYS A 116 1.12 14.64 12.64
C LYS A 116 2.33 14.71 13.58
N GLY A 117 3.53 14.92 13.02
CA GLY A 117 4.78 15.07 13.75
C GLY A 117 5.42 13.73 14.15
N MET A 118 5.05 12.64 13.48
CA MET A 118 5.68 11.33 13.67
C MET A 118 6.79 11.11 12.64
N ASN A 119 7.73 10.21 12.95
CA ASN A 119 8.74 9.79 11.99
C ASN A 119 8.10 8.93 10.88
N THR A 120 8.55 9.14 9.65
CA THR A 120 8.17 8.30 8.50
C THR A 120 8.58 6.85 8.71
N THR A 121 7.80 5.94 8.14
CA THR A 121 7.98 4.50 8.23
C THR A 121 9.09 4.01 7.31
N GLN A 122 9.64 2.86 7.63
CA GLN A 122 10.29 2.03 6.62
C GLN A 122 9.23 1.30 5.79
N ILE A 123 9.49 1.09 4.50
CA ILE A 123 8.47 0.67 3.52
C ILE A 123 8.92 -0.64 2.87
N ALA A 124 8.13 -1.71 2.98
CA ALA A 124 8.41 -2.93 2.22
C ALA A 124 8.15 -2.71 0.72
N ILE A 125 9.13 -2.99 -0.12
CA ILE A 125 8.97 -2.96 -1.58
C ILE A 125 9.49 -4.24 -2.23
N GLY A 126 8.75 -4.79 -3.21
CA GLY A 126 9.20 -5.94 -3.97
C GLY A 126 10.30 -5.60 -4.97
N ASN A 127 11.32 -6.45 -5.09
CA ASN A 127 12.40 -6.28 -6.07
C ASN A 127 11.91 -6.24 -7.53
N ASN A 128 10.74 -6.81 -7.83
CA ASN A 128 10.13 -6.77 -9.17
C ASN A 128 9.83 -5.33 -9.68
N LEU A 129 9.80 -4.34 -8.78
CA LEU A 129 9.56 -2.93 -9.13
C LEU A 129 10.86 -2.16 -9.43
N LEU A 130 12.03 -2.73 -9.13
CA LEU A 130 13.34 -2.07 -9.21
C LEU A 130 13.98 -2.29 -10.59
N LEU A 131 13.24 -1.94 -11.65
CA LEU A 131 13.64 -2.22 -13.03
C LEU A 131 14.68 -1.24 -13.59
N TYR A 132 14.76 -0.06 -12.98
CA TYR A 132 15.75 0.97 -13.30
C TYR A 132 16.46 1.37 -12.01
N GLU A 133 17.78 1.58 -12.08
CA GLU A 133 18.60 1.92 -10.91
C GLU A 133 18.11 3.18 -10.19
N TRP A 134 17.64 4.19 -10.94
CA TRP A 134 17.07 5.39 -10.33
C TRP A 134 15.86 5.10 -9.44
N ILE A 135 15.05 4.07 -9.75
CA ILE A 135 13.90 3.66 -8.91
C ILE A 135 14.41 3.10 -7.60
N GLU A 136 15.41 2.21 -7.65
CA GLU A 136 16.04 1.69 -6.42
C GLU A 136 16.57 2.83 -5.57
N HIS A 137 17.27 3.80 -6.18
CA HIS A 137 17.76 4.94 -5.45
C HIS A 137 16.63 5.76 -4.82
N ALA A 138 15.59 6.09 -5.59
CA ALA A 138 14.46 6.88 -5.12
C ALA A 138 13.74 6.22 -3.93
N VAL A 139 13.48 4.91 -4.00
CA VAL A 139 12.74 4.21 -2.94
C VAL A 139 13.62 3.98 -1.70
N LYS A 140 14.90 3.60 -1.85
CA LYS A 140 15.82 3.40 -0.72
C LYS A 140 16.18 4.71 -0.02
N LEU A 141 16.28 5.82 -0.76
CA LEU A 141 16.38 7.18 -0.20
C LEU A 141 15.10 7.56 0.58
N ASN A 142 13.96 6.97 0.25
CA ASN A 142 12.69 7.17 0.91
C ASN A 142 12.35 6.04 1.91
N ARG A 143 13.37 5.47 2.57
CA ARG A 143 13.24 4.43 3.62
C ARG A 143 12.64 3.09 3.17
N ALA A 144 12.62 2.79 1.86
CA ALA A 144 12.16 1.48 1.42
C ALA A 144 13.23 0.39 1.66
N PHE A 145 12.78 -0.76 2.14
CA PHE A 145 13.58 -1.98 2.23
C PHE A 145 13.05 -3.05 1.27
N ILE A 146 13.97 -3.85 0.74
CA ILE A 146 13.70 -4.74 -0.39
C ILE A 146 13.23 -6.12 0.10
N VAL A 147 12.08 -6.55 -0.41
CA VAL A 147 11.59 -7.93 -0.30
C VAL A 147 11.88 -8.64 -1.61
N LYS A 148 12.77 -9.63 -1.56
CA LYS A 148 13.13 -10.45 -2.73
C LYS A 148 12.02 -11.44 -3.05
N ARG A 149 11.57 -11.46 -4.31
CA ARG A 149 10.50 -12.32 -4.81
C ARG A 149 11.03 -13.33 -5.83
N ASN A 150 10.23 -14.38 -6.08
CA ASN A 150 10.52 -15.44 -7.05
C ASN A 150 11.85 -16.17 -6.79
N LEU A 151 12.19 -16.37 -5.52
CA LEU A 151 13.38 -17.13 -5.13
C LEU A 151 13.07 -18.64 -5.04
N PRO A 152 14.08 -19.51 -5.19
CA PRO A 152 13.97 -20.91 -4.82
C PRO A 152 13.50 -21.07 -3.36
N PRO A 153 12.77 -22.14 -3.00
CA PRO A 153 12.13 -22.26 -1.68
C PRO A 153 13.07 -22.04 -0.48
N ARG A 154 14.30 -22.56 -0.54
CA ARG A 154 15.31 -22.39 0.52
C ARG A 154 15.74 -20.94 0.67
N GLU A 155 16.08 -20.27 -0.43
CA GLU A 155 16.47 -18.87 -0.44
C GLU A 155 15.30 -17.96 -0.04
N LEU A 156 14.07 -18.31 -0.42
CA LEU A 156 12.87 -17.60 0.00
C LEU A 156 12.68 -17.66 1.52
N LEU A 157 12.94 -18.82 2.14
CA LEU A 157 12.88 -18.98 3.59
C LEU A 157 13.94 -18.12 4.30
N GLU A 158 15.17 -18.14 3.82
CA GLU A 158 16.27 -17.33 4.38
C GLU A 158 16.00 -15.83 4.22
N SER A 159 15.54 -15.41 3.04
CA SER A 159 15.10 -14.05 2.75
C SER A 159 13.93 -13.61 3.66
N SER A 160 12.95 -14.50 3.88
CA SER A 160 11.80 -14.22 4.75
C SER A 160 12.21 -14.05 6.21
N LYS A 161 13.11 -14.90 6.72
CA LYS A 161 13.70 -14.75 8.06
C LYS A 161 14.41 -13.42 8.19
N LYS A 162 15.24 -13.06 7.21
CA LYS A 162 15.97 -11.79 7.20
C LYS A 162 15.05 -10.58 7.21
N VAL A 163 13.97 -10.59 6.43
CA VAL A 163 12.95 -9.53 6.45
C VAL A 163 12.24 -9.47 7.80
N SER A 164 11.91 -10.62 8.38
CA SER A 164 11.30 -10.71 9.72
C SER A 164 12.18 -10.04 10.79
N GLU A 165 13.47 -10.39 10.80
CA GLU A 165 14.46 -9.82 11.73
C GLU A 165 14.62 -8.31 11.54
N PHE A 166 14.68 -7.87 10.28
CA PHE A 166 14.81 -6.45 9.96
C PHE A 166 13.60 -5.64 10.44
N ILE A 167 12.38 -6.14 10.23
CA ILE A 167 11.15 -5.48 10.70
C ILE A 167 11.13 -5.42 12.23
N ARG A 168 11.42 -6.55 12.90
CA ARG A 168 11.44 -6.60 14.37
C ARG A 168 12.49 -5.66 14.95
N LYS A 169 13.73 -5.69 14.45
CA LYS A 169 14.80 -4.77 14.84
C LYS A 169 14.41 -3.31 14.65
N SER A 170 13.78 -2.98 13.51
CA SER A 170 13.37 -1.60 13.23
C SER A 170 12.42 -1.07 14.30
N ILE A 171 11.49 -1.90 14.77
CA ILE A 171 10.50 -1.52 15.77
C ILE A 171 11.07 -1.57 17.19
N THR A 172 11.74 -2.66 17.58
CA THR A 172 12.13 -2.91 18.97
C THR A 172 13.47 -2.31 19.37
N GLN A 173 14.35 -2.01 18.41
CA GLN A 173 15.69 -1.48 18.66
C GLN A 173 15.89 -0.09 18.05
N ASP A 174 15.49 0.10 16.79
CA ASP A 174 15.76 1.36 16.07
C ASP A 174 14.69 2.45 16.34
N ASN A 175 13.61 2.10 17.05
CA ASN A 175 12.47 2.97 17.32
C ASN A 175 11.86 3.59 16.05
N LEU A 176 11.74 2.79 14.99
CA LEU A 176 11.21 3.18 13.69
C LEU A 176 9.99 2.33 13.32
N SER A 177 8.89 3.02 13.00
CA SER A 177 7.69 2.38 12.46
C SER A 177 7.95 1.76 11.09
N VAL A 178 7.19 0.73 10.76
CA VAL A 178 7.27 -0.01 9.50
C VAL A 178 5.88 -0.05 8.87
N TRP A 179 5.80 0.08 7.55
CA TRP A 179 4.58 -0.16 6.79
C TRP A 179 4.74 -1.37 5.87
N ILE A 180 3.76 -2.26 5.90
CA ILE A 180 3.60 -3.38 4.96
C ILE A 180 2.15 -3.49 4.48
N ALA A 181 1.96 -4.05 3.29
CA ALA A 181 0.65 -4.50 2.85
C ALA A 181 0.26 -5.81 3.54
N GLN A 182 -1.04 -5.99 3.82
CA GLN A 182 -1.61 -7.20 4.44
C GLN A 182 -1.47 -8.48 3.60
N ARG A 183 -1.05 -8.35 2.33
CA ARG A 183 -0.85 -9.44 1.38
C ARG A 183 0.14 -9.06 0.29
N GLU A 184 0.65 -10.07 -0.41
CA GLU A 184 1.44 -9.82 -1.60
C GLU A 184 0.59 -9.23 -2.73
N GLY A 185 0.91 -7.99 -3.11
CA GLY A 185 0.29 -7.28 -4.21
C GLY A 185 -1.03 -6.60 -3.86
N ARG A 186 -1.43 -5.66 -4.71
CA ARG A 186 -2.67 -4.90 -4.55
C ARG A 186 -3.91 -5.74 -4.82
N THR A 187 -5.02 -5.39 -4.18
CA THR A 187 -6.33 -5.96 -4.49
C THR A 187 -6.74 -5.63 -5.92
N LYS A 188 -7.40 -6.59 -6.59
CA LYS A 188 -7.85 -6.45 -7.98
C LYS A 188 -9.37 -6.35 -8.06
N ASP A 189 -10.04 -7.06 -7.18
CA ASP A 189 -11.50 -7.17 -7.05
C ASP A 189 -12.02 -6.39 -5.84
N GLY A 190 -11.17 -5.64 -5.14
CA GLY A 190 -11.57 -4.86 -3.97
C GLY A 190 -11.88 -5.69 -2.72
N PHE A 191 -11.71 -7.01 -2.77
CA PHE A 191 -11.84 -7.87 -1.61
C PHE A 191 -10.52 -7.89 -0.84
N ASP A 192 -10.46 -7.07 0.21
CA ASP A 192 -9.31 -7.04 1.10
C ASP A 192 -9.36 -8.29 1.99
N LYS A 193 -8.26 -9.05 2.06
CA LYS A 193 -8.08 -10.18 2.99
C LYS A 193 -6.62 -10.30 3.38
N THR A 194 -6.33 -10.44 4.66
CA THR A 194 -4.97 -10.58 5.17
C THR A 194 -4.44 -11.99 4.86
N GLN A 195 -3.21 -12.08 4.36
CA GLN A 195 -2.56 -13.36 4.10
C GLN A 195 -1.82 -13.85 5.34
N GLU A 196 -2.17 -15.04 5.83
CA GLU A 196 -1.50 -15.66 6.98
C GLU A 196 0.02 -15.81 6.78
N SER A 197 0.48 -16.00 5.53
CA SER A 197 1.90 -16.13 5.22
C SER A 197 2.71 -14.90 5.61
N VAL A 198 2.12 -13.69 5.54
CA VAL A 198 2.75 -12.45 6.00
C VAL A 198 2.92 -12.48 7.51
N LEU A 199 1.92 -12.95 8.26
CA LEU A 199 1.97 -13.05 9.72
C LEU A 199 2.94 -14.15 10.18
N LYS A 200 2.96 -15.29 9.48
CA LYS A 200 3.94 -16.37 9.70
C LYS A 200 5.36 -15.87 9.45
N MET A 201 5.58 -15.06 8.41
CA MET A 201 6.87 -14.41 8.15
C MET A 201 7.26 -13.47 9.29
N LEU A 202 6.37 -12.59 9.76
CA LEU A 202 6.66 -11.68 10.89
C LEU A 202 6.99 -12.41 12.20
N ASN A 203 6.48 -13.63 12.38
CA ASN A 203 6.79 -14.47 13.54
C ASN A 203 8.11 -15.23 13.43
N MET A 204 8.79 -15.24 12.28
CA MET A 204 10.03 -16.02 12.11
C MET A 204 11.21 -15.53 12.96
N SER A 205 11.24 -14.24 13.30
CA SER A 205 12.20 -13.60 14.21
C SER A 205 11.75 -13.63 15.68
N ASN A 206 10.60 -14.24 15.98
CA ASN A 206 10.06 -14.27 17.32
C ASN A 206 10.56 -15.50 18.08
N GLU A 207 11.11 -15.27 19.26
CA GLU A 207 11.54 -16.33 20.21
C GLU A 207 10.52 -16.56 21.34
N LYS A 208 9.49 -15.70 21.44
CA LYS A 208 8.45 -15.72 22.47
C LYS A 208 7.16 -16.40 21.97
N SER A 209 6.09 -16.37 22.78
CA SER A 209 4.74 -16.74 22.29
C SER A 209 4.30 -15.84 21.14
N ILE A 210 3.31 -16.28 20.33
CA ILE A 210 2.75 -15.45 19.25
C ILE A 210 2.16 -14.14 19.83
N SER A 211 1.46 -14.22 20.96
CA SER A 211 0.88 -13.07 21.66
C SER A 211 1.94 -12.03 22.02
N GLU A 212 3.03 -12.44 22.69
CA GLU A 212 4.11 -11.53 23.06
C GLU A 212 4.86 -11.00 21.83
N GLY A 213 5.12 -11.87 20.86
CA GLY A 213 5.84 -11.52 19.64
C GLY A 213 5.15 -10.46 18.80
N PHE A 214 3.81 -10.49 18.73
CA PHE A 214 3.01 -9.47 18.04
C PHE A 214 2.71 -8.25 18.90
N LYS A 215 2.69 -8.39 20.24
CA LYS A 215 2.65 -7.26 21.17
C LYS A 215 3.89 -6.37 21.01
N ASP A 216 5.07 -6.97 20.87
CA ASP A 216 6.33 -6.25 20.60
C ASP A 216 6.29 -5.45 19.28
N LEU A 217 5.52 -5.91 18.28
CA LEU A 217 5.41 -5.25 16.97
C LEU A 217 4.41 -4.09 16.95
N ASN A 218 3.58 -3.92 17.98
CA ASN A 218 2.54 -2.89 18.06
C ASN A 218 1.74 -2.77 16.74
N VAL A 219 1.16 -3.87 16.27
CA VAL A 219 0.51 -3.90 14.95
C VAL A 219 -0.73 -3.01 14.93
N VAL A 220 -0.76 -2.05 14.02
CA VAL A 220 -1.91 -1.16 13.78
C VAL A 220 -2.47 -1.42 12.37
N PRO A 221 -3.69 -1.96 12.26
CA PRO A 221 -4.36 -2.11 10.98
C PRO A 221 -4.74 -0.74 10.39
N VAL A 222 -4.56 -0.55 9.08
CA VAL A 222 -4.88 0.71 8.39
C VAL A 222 -5.79 0.44 7.19
N SER A 223 -6.92 1.14 7.13
CA SER A 223 -7.81 1.12 5.96
C SER A 223 -7.50 2.27 5.04
N ILE A 224 -7.16 1.94 3.81
CA ILE A 224 -6.96 2.88 2.70
C ILE A 224 -8.19 2.80 1.79
N SER A 225 -8.91 3.92 1.69
CA SER A 225 -10.17 4.03 0.96
C SER A 225 -10.07 5.13 -0.09
N TYR A 226 -10.04 4.73 -1.36
CA TYR A 226 -10.15 5.62 -2.51
C TYR A 226 -11.59 5.61 -3.03
N GLU A 227 -12.12 6.76 -3.41
CA GLU A 227 -13.45 6.87 -4.03
C GLU A 227 -13.47 6.35 -5.46
N ILE A 228 -12.39 6.62 -6.21
CA ILE A 228 -12.14 6.07 -7.53
C ILE A 228 -10.94 5.14 -7.39
N GLU A 229 -11.14 3.85 -7.71
CA GLU A 229 -10.11 2.84 -7.50
C GLU A 229 -8.86 3.12 -8.38
N PRO A 230 -7.68 3.34 -7.77
CA PRO A 230 -6.45 3.61 -8.52
C PRO A 230 -6.15 2.45 -9.45
N CYS A 231 -5.80 2.76 -10.70
CA CYS A 231 -5.51 1.75 -11.73
C CYS A 231 -6.64 0.71 -11.95
N GLY A 232 -7.91 1.04 -11.68
CA GLY A 232 -9.04 0.09 -11.79
C GLY A 232 -9.07 -0.65 -13.13
N LEU A 233 -8.92 0.08 -14.25
CA LEU A 233 -8.87 -0.53 -15.58
C LEU A 233 -7.74 -1.56 -15.75
N ALA A 234 -6.55 -1.25 -15.24
CA ALA A 234 -5.41 -2.15 -15.33
C ALA A 234 -5.60 -3.40 -14.44
N LYS A 235 -6.20 -3.23 -13.24
CA LYS A 235 -6.53 -4.34 -12.34
C LYS A 235 -7.52 -5.32 -12.98
N MET A 236 -8.57 -4.79 -13.62
CA MET A 236 -9.55 -5.63 -14.31
C MET A 236 -8.92 -6.37 -15.49
N LYS A 237 -8.14 -5.68 -16.34
CA LYS A 237 -7.42 -6.33 -17.45
C LYS A 237 -6.53 -7.48 -16.96
N GLU A 238 -5.82 -7.28 -15.85
CA GLU A 238 -4.98 -8.31 -15.24
C GLU A 238 -5.79 -9.49 -14.71
N LEU A 239 -6.92 -9.23 -14.05
CA LEU A 239 -7.77 -10.28 -13.50
C LEU A 239 -8.36 -11.16 -14.62
N ILE A 240 -8.91 -10.53 -15.66
CA ILE A 240 -9.48 -11.21 -16.83
C ILE A 240 -8.40 -12.05 -17.55
N LYS A 241 -7.22 -11.46 -17.78
CA LYS A 241 -6.07 -12.16 -18.40
C LYS A 241 -5.64 -13.40 -17.61
N LYS A 242 -5.59 -13.28 -16.29
CA LYS A 242 -5.18 -14.37 -15.42
C LYS A 242 -6.21 -15.50 -15.42
N GLU A 243 -7.49 -15.18 -15.30
CA GLU A 243 -8.57 -16.15 -15.15
C GLU A 243 -8.93 -16.87 -16.46
N HIS A 244 -9.00 -16.13 -17.57
CA HIS A 244 -9.42 -16.70 -18.86
C HIS A 244 -8.26 -17.19 -19.73
N TYR A 245 -7.06 -16.63 -19.56
CA TYR A 245 -5.93 -16.87 -20.47
C TYR A 245 -4.66 -17.36 -19.77
N GLY A 246 -4.68 -17.51 -18.44
CA GLY A 246 -3.50 -17.93 -17.67
C GLY A 246 -2.29 -16.99 -17.76
N GLN A 247 -2.49 -15.77 -18.28
CA GLN A 247 -1.38 -14.84 -18.53
C GLN A 247 -0.97 -14.12 -17.25
N LYS A 248 0.33 -14.14 -16.96
CA LYS A 248 0.91 -13.40 -15.83
C LYS A 248 1.24 -11.96 -16.27
N LYS A 249 1.12 -11.03 -15.31
CA LYS A 249 1.56 -9.64 -15.49
C LYS A 249 3.05 -9.57 -15.81
N THR A 250 3.45 -8.56 -16.56
CA THR A 250 4.85 -8.26 -16.86
C THR A 250 5.37 -7.13 -15.97
N ASN A 251 6.70 -7.01 -15.89
CA ASN A 251 7.35 -5.89 -15.22
C ASN A 251 6.99 -4.52 -15.85
N LYS A 252 6.70 -4.48 -17.16
CA LYS A 252 6.25 -3.26 -17.84
C LYS A 252 4.83 -2.85 -17.41
N ASP A 253 3.97 -3.81 -17.09
CA ASP A 253 2.61 -3.54 -16.57
C ASP A 253 2.65 -2.91 -15.17
N ASP A 254 3.64 -3.30 -14.36
CA ASP A 254 3.88 -2.69 -13.05
C ASP A 254 4.29 -1.22 -13.19
N LEU A 255 5.22 -0.88 -14.10
CA LEU A 255 5.60 0.53 -14.37
C LEU A 255 4.43 1.38 -14.85
N LYS A 256 3.62 0.83 -15.76
CA LYS A 256 2.41 1.49 -16.26
C LYS A 256 1.43 1.74 -15.11
N SER A 257 1.26 0.76 -14.24
CA SER A 257 0.42 0.87 -13.05
C SER A 257 0.96 1.89 -12.04
N MET A 258 2.27 1.98 -11.81
CA MET A 258 2.87 3.00 -10.95
C MET A 258 2.57 4.40 -11.49
N SER A 259 2.76 4.62 -12.79
CA SER A 259 2.45 5.91 -13.43
C SER A 259 0.96 6.26 -13.36
N MET A 260 0.08 5.33 -13.74
CA MET A 260 -1.38 5.54 -13.69
C MET A 260 -1.87 5.82 -12.26
N GLY A 261 -1.33 5.10 -11.27
CA GLY A 261 -1.67 5.28 -9.86
C GLY A 261 -1.38 6.69 -9.37
N MET A 262 -0.22 7.22 -9.75
CA MET A 262 0.16 8.59 -9.41
C MET A 262 -0.77 9.63 -10.03
N PHE A 263 -1.04 9.54 -11.33
CA PHE A 263 -1.62 10.67 -12.08
C PHE A 263 -3.11 10.58 -12.37
N ASN A 264 -3.74 9.40 -12.28
CA ASN A 264 -5.17 9.29 -12.54
C ASN A 264 -6.01 9.89 -11.40
N PRO A 265 -7.23 10.37 -11.70
CA PRO A 265 -8.17 10.83 -10.68
C PRO A 265 -8.48 9.75 -9.65
N LYS A 266 -8.52 10.13 -8.37
CA LYS A 266 -8.78 9.24 -7.23
C LYS A 266 -10.06 9.57 -6.46
N GLY A 267 -10.73 10.68 -6.83
CA GLY A 267 -11.82 11.23 -6.05
C GLY A 267 -11.36 11.59 -4.64
N ARG A 268 -12.23 11.44 -3.65
CA ARG A 268 -11.88 11.59 -2.24
C ARG A 268 -11.10 10.38 -1.72
N MET A 269 -10.14 10.66 -0.83
CA MET A 269 -9.31 9.63 -0.21
C MET A 269 -9.41 9.69 1.31
N ARG A 270 -9.43 8.52 1.97
CA ARG A 270 -9.34 8.42 3.43
C ARG A 270 -8.38 7.32 3.85
N PHE A 271 -7.53 7.66 4.81
CA PHE A 271 -6.72 6.71 5.57
C PHE A 271 -7.26 6.66 7.01
N SER A 272 -7.72 5.50 7.43
CA SER A 272 -8.23 5.25 8.78
C SER A 272 -7.27 4.33 9.52
N PHE A 273 -6.61 4.85 10.55
CA PHE A 273 -5.72 4.09 11.44
C PHE A 273 -6.55 3.45 12.54
N GLY A 274 -6.40 2.13 12.69
CA GLY A 274 -7.03 1.37 13.76
C GLY A 274 -6.36 1.57 15.11
N LYS A 275 -6.75 0.74 16.07
CA LYS A 275 -6.06 0.62 17.35
C LYS A 275 -5.01 -0.50 17.27
N PRO A 276 -3.92 -0.43 18.05
CA PRO A 276 -3.01 -1.57 18.20
C PRO A 276 -3.82 -2.83 18.50
N ILE A 277 -3.59 -3.91 17.77
CA ILE A 277 -4.30 -5.17 17.99
C ILE A 277 -3.92 -5.73 19.36
N GLU A 278 -4.91 -6.19 20.10
CA GLU A 278 -4.71 -6.94 21.34
C GLU A 278 -4.65 -8.43 20.98
N VAL A 279 -3.56 -9.07 21.36
CA VAL A 279 -3.32 -10.49 21.08
C VAL A 279 -3.17 -11.21 22.41
N ASN A 280 -4.17 -12.02 22.75
CA ASN A 280 -4.24 -12.78 24.00
C ASN A 280 -4.57 -14.24 23.68
N PHE A 281 -3.70 -14.89 22.90
CA PHE A 281 -3.82 -16.32 22.63
C PHE A 281 -3.15 -17.15 23.73
N ASP A 282 -3.74 -18.30 24.03
CA ASP A 282 -3.10 -19.33 24.85
C ASP A 282 -1.83 -19.85 24.18
N LYS A 283 -0.96 -20.52 24.94
CA LYS A 283 0.24 -21.13 24.38
C LYS A 283 -0.15 -22.27 23.45
N ALA A 284 0.22 -22.17 22.17
CA ALA A 284 0.03 -23.26 21.22
C ALA A 284 1.04 -24.40 21.47
N GLU A 285 0.53 -25.60 21.68
CA GLU A 285 1.31 -26.83 21.86
C GLU A 285 1.51 -27.58 20.54
N THR A 286 0.58 -27.44 19.59
CA THR A 286 0.62 -28.11 18.29
C THR A 286 0.79 -27.12 17.12
N GLN A 287 1.23 -27.63 15.97
CA GLN A 287 1.30 -26.81 14.74
C GLN A 287 -0.10 -26.38 14.26
N GLU A 288 -1.11 -27.19 14.49
CA GLU A 288 -2.50 -26.88 14.15
C GLU A 288 -3.02 -25.69 14.96
N GLN A 289 -2.79 -25.70 16.27
CA GLN A 289 -3.11 -24.57 17.15
C GLN A 289 -2.37 -23.30 16.72
N ARG A 290 -1.08 -23.39 16.37
CA ARG A 290 -0.34 -22.24 15.82
C ARG A 290 -0.97 -21.70 14.53
N ASN A 291 -1.35 -22.57 13.60
CA ASN A 291 -2.00 -22.16 12.37
C ASN A 291 -3.35 -21.48 12.64
N HIS A 292 -4.13 -22.00 13.60
CA HIS A 292 -5.38 -21.39 14.04
C HIS A 292 -5.16 -19.98 14.59
N GLN A 293 -4.15 -19.78 15.43
CA GLN A 293 -3.79 -18.46 15.96
C GLN A 293 -3.41 -17.46 14.86
N PHE A 294 -2.68 -17.88 13.81
CA PHE A 294 -2.40 -17.00 12.68
C PHE A 294 -3.66 -16.63 11.88
N LYS A 295 -4.61 -17.55 11.75
CA LYS A 295 -5.91 -17.28 11.13
C LYS A 295 -6.72 -16.28 11.95
N GLU A 296 -6.83 -16.48 13.25
CA GLU A 296 -7.49 -15.53 14.17
C GLU A 296 -6.83 -14.15 14.11
N LEU A 297 -5.50 -14.09 14.10
CA LEU A 297 -4.76 -12.84 14.00
C LEU A 297 -5.04 -12.10 12.67
N ALA A 298 -5.10 -12.83 11.56
CA ALA A 298 -5.50 -12.27 10.27
C ALA A 298 -6.94 -11.73 10.31
N GLU A 299 -7.86 -12.42 10.98
CA GLU A 299 -9.25 -11.99 11.16
C GLU A 299 -9.37 -10.74 12.06
N LEU A 300 -8.53 -10.60 13.08
CA LEU A 300 -8.45 -9.38 13.91
C LEU A 300 -8.02 -8.15 13.08
N ILE A 301 -7.00 -8.32 12.24
CA ILE A 301 -6.53 -7.28 11.32
C ILE A 301 -7.63 -6.94 10.31
N ASP A 302 -8.19 -7.96 9.65
CA ASP A 302 -9.27 -7.80 8.67
C ASP A 302 -10.48 -7.08 9.27
N ARG A 303 -10.88 -7.44 10.50
CA ARG A 303 -12.02 -6.81 11.19
C ARG A 303 -11.84 -5.30 11.33
N GLN A 304 -10.67 -4.84 11.77
CA GLN A 304 -10.39 -3.41 11.85
C GLN A 304 -10.33 -2.77 10.46
N ILE A 305 -9.69 -3.43 9.48
CA ILE A 305 -9.59 -2.89 8.12
C ILE A 305 -10.98 -2.72 7.49
N TYR A 306 -11.88 -3.69 7.69
CA TYR A 306 -13.24 -3.64 7.14
C TYR A 306 -14.10 -2.60 7.84
N ALA A 307 -14.08 -2.57 9.18
CA ALA A 307 -14.85 -1.61 9.96
C ALA A 307 -14.43 -0.17 9.67
N ASN A 308 -13.12 0.08 9.53
CA ASN A 308 -12.57 1.41 9.32
C ASN A 308 -12.55 1.85 7.84
N PHE A 309 -12.87 0.95 6.89
CA PHE A 309 -12.97 1.31 5.48
C PHE A 309 -14.09 2.33 5.28
N LYS A 310 -13.77 3.46 4.64
CA LYS A 310 -14.75 4.48 4.27
C LYS A 310 -15.43 4.09 2.97
N LEU A 311 -16.70 3.71 3.09
CA LEU A 311 -17.56 3.50 1.94
C LEU A 311 -17.99 4.86 1.35
N TRP A 312 -17.84 4.96 0.03
CA TRP A 312 -18.24 6.07 -0.82
C TRP A 312 -19.53 5.69 -1.58
N PRO A 313 -20.25 6.67 -2.16
CA PRO A 313 -21.45 6.39 -2.97
C PRO A 313 -21.23 5.29 -4.02
N ASN A 314 -20.08 5.31 -4.71
CA ASN A 314 -19.68 4.30 -5.69
C ASN A 314 -19.73 2.87 -5.15
N ASN A 315 -19.37 2.65 -3.88
CA ASN A 315 -19.40 1.33 -3.27
C ASN A 315 -20.85 0.81 -3.10
N TYR A 316 -21.75 1.67 -2.63
CA TYR A 316 -23.16 1.34 -2.44
C TYR A 316 -23.90 1.17 -3.77
N ILE A 317 -23.62 2.02 -4.76
CA ILE A 317 -24.18 1.90 -6.11
C ILE A 317 -23.78 0.55 -6.71
N ALA A 318 -22.49 0.17 -6.61
CA ALA A 318 -22.00 -1.09 -7.14
C ALA A 318 -22.63 -2.30 -6.47
N TYR A 319 -22.82 -2.24 -5.14
CA TYR A 319 -23.48 -3.30 -4.38
C TYR A 319 -24.94 -3.48 -4.83
N ASP A 320 -25.71 -2.39 -4.87
CA ASP A 320 -27.13 -2.42 -5.30
C ASP A 320 -27.31 -2.82 -6.78
N MET A 321 -26.28 -2.65 -7.61
CA MET A 321 -26.29 -3.10 -9.01
C MET A 321 -25.95 -4.60 -9.17
N LEU A 322 -25.26 -5.20 -8.19
CA LEU A 322 -24.92 -6.63 -8.19
C LEU A 322 -25.96 -7.48 -7.48
N MET A 323 -26.61 -6.95 -6.45
CA MET A 323 -27.58 -7.69 -5.67
C MET A 323 -28.99 -7.58 -6.27
N PRO A 324 -29.86 -8.59 -6.06
CA PRO A 324 -31.25 -8.53 -6.53
C PRO A 324 -32.05 -7.37 -5.92
N GLU A 325 -31.72 -6.99 -4.67
CA GLU A 325 -32.40 -5.95 -3.92
C GLU A 325 -31.48 -4.75 -3.65
N ALA A 326 -31.99 -3.54 -3.91
CA ALA A 326 -31.26 -2.29 -3.71
C ALA A 326 -31.34 -1.81 -2.25
N LYS A 327 -30.55 -2.43 -1.37
CA LYS A 327 -30.51 -2.15 0.08
C LYS A 327 -30.05 -0.71 0.40
N PHE A 328 -29.14 -0.15 -0.39
CA PHE A 328 -28.44 1.09 -0.04
C PHE A 328 -28.85 2.31 -0.88
N LYS A 329 -30.04 2.29 -1.50
CA LYS A 329 -30.55 3.40 -2.32
C LYS A 329 -30.58 4.76 -1.59
N HIS A 330 -30.66 4.77 -0.27
CA HIS A 330 -30.63 5.96 0.57
C HIS A 330 -29.21 6.52 0.82
N LYS A 331 -28.15 5.84 0.37
CA LYS A 331 -26.73 6.23 0.57
C LYS A 331 -26.14 6.98 -0.63
N TYR A 332 -26.87 7.14 -1.72
CA TYR A 332 -26.44 7.84 -2.93
C TYR A 332 -27.61 8.53 -3.62
N ASN A 333 -27.32 9.52 -4.46
CA ASN A 333 -28.32 10.22 -5.27
C ASN A 333 -28.27 9.82 -6.76
N SER A 334 -29.25 10.29 -7.53
CA SER A 334 -29.36 9.99 -8.97
C SER A 334 -28.19 10.50 -9.79
N HIS A 335 -27.56 11.62 -9.40
CA HIS A 335 -26.40 12.18 -10.08
C HIS A 335 -25.16 11.29 -9.87
N GLU A 336 -24.88 10.89 -8.64
CA GLU A 336 -23.78 9.97 -8.30
C GLU A 336 -23.94 8.62 -9.02
N LYS A 337 -25.17 8.07 -9.04
CA LYS A 337 -25.47 6.84 -9.80
C LYS A 337 -25.19 7.00 -11.29
N LYS A 338 -25.52 8.16 -11.88
CA LYS A 338 -25.22 8.46 -13.29
C LYS A 338 -23.71 8.52 -13.54
N GLN A 339 -22.95 9.22 -12.69
CA GLN A 339 -21.48 9.30 -12.81
C GLN A 339 -20.82 7.93 -12.71
N PHE A 340 -21.25 7.10 -11.75
CA PHE A 340 -20.72 5.74 -11.62
C PHE A 340 -21.00 4.86 -12.84
N LYS A 341 -22.21 4.95 -13.41
CA LYS A 341 -22.55 4.27 -14.66
C LYS A 341 -21.68 4.72 -15.83
N MET A 342 -21.40 6.02 -15.95
CA MET A 342 -20.49 6.53 -16.98
C MET A 342 -19.07 5.98 -16.80
N MET A 343 -18.58 5.81 -15.56
CA MET A 343 -17.27 5.17 -15.32
C MET A 343 -17.26 3.71 -15.79
N LEU A 344 -18.35 2.98 -15.57
CA LEU A 344 -18.52 1.60 -16.05
C LEU A 344 -18.56 1.55 -17.59
N GLU A 345 -19.34 2.41 -18.23
CA GLU A 345 -19.43 2.51 -19.70
C GLU A 345 -18.06 2.85 -20.31
N GLN A 346 -17.31 3.79 -19.71
CA GLN A 346 -15.94 4.07 -20.13
C GLN A 346 -15.04 2.84 -20.00
N ALA A 347 -15.15 2.07 -18.92
CA ALA A 347 -14.41 0.83 -18.77
C ALA A 347 -14.74 -0.18 -19.88
N GLN A 348 -16.01 -0.29 -20.28
CA GLN A 348 -16.45 -1.16 -21.37
C GLN A 348 -15.90 -0.72 -22.75
N ILE A 349 -15.64 0.57 -22.95
CA ILE A 349 -15.02 1.10 -24.18
C ILE A 349 -13.51 0.87 -24.21
N PHE A 350 -12.82 1.09 -23.08
CA PHE A 350 -11.34 1.05 -23.03
C PHE A 350 -10.73 -0.35 -22.81
N ILE A 351 -11.58 -1.36 -22.58
CA ILE A 351 -11.17 -2.73 -22.30
C ILE A 351 -11.74 -3.64 -23.38
N ASP A 352 -10.85 -4.32 -24.10
CA ASP A 352 -11.20 -5.26 -25.16
C ASP A 352 -11.47 -6.66 -24.59
N PHE A 353 -12.57 -6.79 -23.86
CA PHE A 353 -13.08 -8.04 -23.27
C PHE A 353 -14.62 -8.04 -23.29
N PRO A 354 -15.30 -9.18 -23.10
CA PRO A 354 -16.76 -9.22 -23.07
C PRO A 354 -17.37 -8.24 -22.06
N ILE A 355 -18.40 -7.51 -22.48
CA ILE A 355 -19.04 -6.44 -21.68
C ILE A 355 -19.53 -6.95 -20.31
N THR A 356 -20.10 -8.16 -20.29
CA THR A 356 -20.57 -8.81 -19.06
C THR A 356 -19.44 -9.07 -18.07
N ASP A 357 -18.29 -9.49 -18.58
CA ASP A 357 -17.08 -9.82 -17.80
C ASP A 357 -16.45 -8.57 -17.17
N ILE A 358 -16.44 -7.46 -17.93
CA ILE A 358 -16.04 -6.13 -17.46
C ILE A 358 -17.01 -5.63 -16.40
N GLN A 359 -18.32 -5.70 -16.66
CA GLN A 359 -19.35 -5.23 -15.74
C GLN A 359 -19.26 -5.94 -14.39
N GLU A 360 -19.20 -7.27 -14.39
CA GLU A 360 -19.12 -8.04 -13.16
C GLU A 360 -17.90 -7.64 -12.31
N ARG A 361 -16.71 -7.59 -12.90
CA ARG A 361 -15.46 -7.25 -12.19
C ARG A 361 -15.41 -5.80 -11.75
N PHE A 362 -15.88 -4.88 -12.59
CA PHE A 362 -15.97 -3.46 -12.23
C PHE A 362 -16.86 -3.28 -11.00
N LEU A 363 -18.05 -3.89 -11.00
CA LEU A 363 -18.95 -3.79 -9.87
C LEU A 363 -18.38 -4.47 -8.62
N LYS A 364 -17.78 -5.67 -8.75
CA LYS A 364 -17.16 -6.38 -7.62
C LYS A 364 -16.07 -5.54 -6.93
N MET A 365 -15.25 -4.85 -7.73
CA MET A 365 -14.19 -3.95 -7.25
C MET A 365 -14.69 -2.91 -6.24
N TYR A 366 -15.90 -2.40 -6.44
CA TYR A 366 -16.52 -1.39 -5.57
C TYR A 366 -17.49 -1.98 -4.55
N ALA A 367 -18.14 -3.12 -4.83
CA ALA A 367 -19.10 -3.76 -3.94
C ALA A 367 -18.46 -4.60 -2.83
N ASN A 368 -17.31 -5.24 -3.10
CA ASN A 368 -16.61 -6.07 -2.12
C ASN A 368 -16.24 -5.32 -0.82
N PRO A 369 -15.84 -4.03 -0.85
CA PRO A 369 -15.73 -3.23 0.37
C PRO A 369 -17.01 -3.19 1.23
N VAL A 370 -18.20 -3.10 0.61
CA VAL A 370 -19.48 -3.16 1.33
C VAL A 370 -19.67 -4.54 1.95
N ILE A 371 -19.48 -5.59 1.17
CA ILE A 371 -19.60 -6.99 1.61
C ILE A 371 -18.66 -7.28 2.78
N ASN A 372 -17.40 -6.84 2.70
CA ASN A 372 -16.43 -6.98 3.76
C ASN A 372 -16.86 -6.26 5.04
N LYS A 373 -17.35 -5.02 4.92
CA LYS A 373 -17.81 -4.25 6.07
C LYS A 373 -19.04 -4.88 6.73
N MET A 374 -19.97 -5.43 5.94
CA MET A 374 -21.14 -6.16 6.45
C MET A 374 -20.80 -7.41 7.26
N LYS A 375 -19.62 -8.01 7.07
CA LYS A 375 -19.18 -9.17 7.87
C LYS A 375 -18.87 -8.83 9.32
N VAL A 376 -18.66 -7.55 9.62
CA VAL A 376 -18.15 -7.10 10.93
C VAL A 376 -18.98 -5.98 11.55
N MET A 377 -19.92 -5.41 10.79
CA MET A 377 -20.82 -4.33 11.21
C MET A 377 -22.16 -4.45 10.49
N ASP A 378 -23.25 -4.13 11.19
CA ASP A 378 -24.54 -3.91 10.55
C ASP A 378 -24.54 -2.54 9.85
N LEU A 379 -24.93 -2.53 8.56
CA LEU A 379 -24.91 -1.36 7.67
C LEU A 379 -26.30 -0.87 7.25
#